data_AF-A0A392N9R9-F1
#
_entry.id   AF-A0A392N9R9-F1
#
_cell.length_a   1.000
_cell.length_b   1.000
_cell.length_c   1.000
_cell.angle_alpha   90.00
_cell.angle_beta   90.00
_cell.angle_gamma   90.00
#
_symmetry.space_group_name_H-M   'P 1'
#
loop_
_entity.id
_entity.type
_entity.pdbx_description
1 polymer ?
#
loop_
_entity_poly.entity_id
_entity_poly.type
_entity_poly.pdbx_seq_one_letter_code
_entity_poly.pdbx_strand_id
1 'polypeptide(L)'
;MISATVKGLARLAYEFSDLVLTAFDLLPSTFVLLEKKNREITKANLGLLKVLVAKSQAEGLQMHLRSVVECLFKWQDDAKNHLKAKVKLLLGMLITKCGLEAVKAVMPEEHMKLLSNIRKIKERKERNKGAKSEETRSHVSKATTS
;
A
#
# COMPACT_ATOMS: atom_id res chain seq x y z
N MET A 1 7.43 -2.21 -23.89
CA MET A 1 8.79 -2.43 -23.32
C MET A 1 8.87 -1.98 -21.85
N ILE A 2 8.82 -0.67 -21.53
CA ILE A 2 9.03 -0.15 -20.15
C ILE A 2 8.10 -0.78 -19.09
N SER A 3 6.79 -0.85 -19.35
CA SER A 3 5.82 -1.47 -18.42
C SER A 3 6.15 -2.95 -18.11
N ALA A 4 6.65 -3.69 -19.11
CA ALA A 4 7.07 -5.08 -18.92
C ALA A 4 8.33 -5.18 -18.04
N THR A 5 9.30 -4.29 -18.24
CA THR A 5 10.50 -4.20 -17.40
C THR A 5 10.15 -3.94 -15.93
N VAL A 6 9.28 -2.97 -15.65
CA VAL A 6 8.83 -2.65 -14.28
C VAL A 6 8.09 -3.84 -13.64
N LYS A 7 7.27 -4.56 -14.42
CA LYS A 7 6.61 -5.79 -13.93
C LYS A 7 7.62 -6.90 -13.64
N GLY A 8 8.65 -7.05 -14.48
CA GLY A 8 9.75 -7.99 -14.26
C GLY A 8 10.49 -7.68 -12.97
N LEU A 9 10.84 -6.40 -12.75
CA LEU A 9 11.44 -5.93 -11.50
C LEU A 9 10.56 -6.23 -10.29
N ALA A 10 9.24 -6.00 -10.39
CA ALA A 10 8.31 -6.33 -9.33
C ALA A 10 8.26 -7.84 -9.04
N ARG A 11 8.43 -8.70 -10.05
CA ARG A 11 8.53 -10.14 -9.86
C ARG A 11 9.83 -10.54 -9.18
N LEU A 12 10.95 -9.97 -9.60
CA LEU A 12 12.25 -10.22 -8.98
C LEU A 12 12.27 -9.79 -7.51
N ALA A 13 11.81 -8.58 -7.19
CA ALA A 13 11.73 -8.12 -5.80
C ALA A 13 10.71 -8.90 -4.94
N TYR A 14 9.72 -9.53 -5.58
CA TYR A 14 8.78 -10.41 -4.88
C TYR A 14 9.44 -11.74 -4.48
N GLU A 15 10.22 -12.31 -5.39
CA GLU A 15 10.91 -13.59 -5.22
C GLU A 15 12.12 -13.45 -4.30
N PHE A 16 12.98 -12.46 -4.56
CA PHE A 16 14.23 -12.24 -3.87
C PHE A 16 14.11 -11.07 -2.91
N SER A 17 13.95 -11.35 -1.61
CA SER A 17 13.82 -10.34 -0.54
C SER A 17 14.99 -9.36 -0.50
N ASP A 18 16.18 -9.83 -0.84
CA ASP A 18 17.42 -9.06 -0.73
C ASP A 18 17.46 -7.93 -1.77
N LEU A 19 16.71 -8.09 -2.87
CA LEU A 19 16.57 -7.07 -3.91
C LEU A 19 15.54 -5.98 -3.56
N VAL A 20 14.77 -6.15 -2.49
CA VAL A 20 13.70 -5.20 -2.13
C VAL A 20 14.28 -3.82 -1.81
N LEU A 21 15.36 -3.76 -1.02
CA LEU A 21 16.02 -2.49 -0.67
C LEU A 21 16.62 -1.83 -1.90
N THR A 22 17.37 -2.56 -2.71
CA THR A 22 17.92 -2.06 -3.98
C THR A 22 16.83 -1.58 -4.94
N ALA A 23 15.67 -2.21 -4.95
CA ALA A 23 14.56 -1.80 -5.79
C ALA A 23 13.90 -0.48 -5.31
N PHE A 24 14.07 -0.06 -4.05
CA PHE A 24 13.67 1.29 -3.62
C PHE A 24 14.55 2.37 -4.24
N ASP A 25 15.83 2.11 -4.46
CA ASP A 25 16.77 3.07 -5.08
C ASP A 25 16.37 3.41 -6.52
N LEU A 26 15.54 2.56 -7.14
CA LEU A 26 15.01 2.76 -8.48
C LEU A 26 13.73 3.62 -8.49
N LEU A 27 13.11 3.91 -7.33
CA LEU A 27 11.89 4.72 -7.26
C LEU A 27 12.02 6.11 -7.89
N PRO A 28 13.12 6.87 -7.71
CA PRO A 28 13.31 8.15 -8.40
C PRO A 28 13.25 8.02 -9.92
N SER A 29 13.84 6.96 -10.50
CA SER A 29 13.75 6.70 -11.93
C SER A 29 12.32 6.35 -12.35
N THR A 30 11.58 5.60 -11.52
CA THR A 30 10.16 5.34 -11.79
C THR A 30 9.33 6.61 -11.77
N PHE A 31 9.75 7.65 -11.03
CA PHE A 31 9.07 8.94 -10.95
C PHE A 31 9.09 9.70 -12.27
N VAL A 32 10.27 9.82 -12.89
CA VAL A 32 10.44 10.48 -14.21
C VAL A 32 9.58 9.80 -15.29
N LEU A 33 9.40 8.47 -15.19
CA LEU A 33 8.57 7.72 -16.14
C LEU A 33 7.07 8.06 -16.07
N LEU A 34 6.61 8.73 -15.00
CA LEU A 34 5.20 9.08 -14.80
C LEU A 34 4.79 10.35 -15.51
N GLU A 35 5.72 11.29 -15.67
CA GLU A 35 5.50 12.55 -16.39
C GLU A 35 5.06 12.29 -17.83
N LYS A 36 5.42 11.11 -18.38
CA LYS A 36 4.99 10.65 -19.71
C LYS A 36 3.50 10.25 -19.80
N LYS A 37 2.73 10.33 -18.70
CA LYS A 37 1.28 10.05 -18.59
C LYS A 37 0.81 8.73 -19.22
N ASN A 38 1.64 7.69 -19.16
CA ASN A 38 1.30 6.37 -19.70
C ASN A 38 0.68 5.45 -18.62
N ARG A 39 -0.61 5.13 -18.77
CA ARG A 39 -1.38 4.30 -17.83
C ARG A 39 -0.80 2.92 -17.58
N GLU A 40 -0.18 2.28 -18.57
CA GLU A 40 0.40 0.95 -18.39
C GLU A 40 1.62 1.00 -17.49
N ILE A 41 2.45 2.04 -17.65
CA ILE A 41 3.63 2.31 -16.82
C ILE A 41 3.18 2.65 -15.40
N THR A 42 2.20 3.54 -15.22
CA THR A 42 1.64 3.86 -13.89
C THR A 42 1.11 2.60 -13.17
N LYS A 43 0.39 1.73 -13.90
CA LYS A 43 -0.13 0.47 -13.33
C LYS A 43 1.00 -0.48 -12.93
N ALA A 44 2.07 -0.55 -13.72
CA ALA A 44 3.24 -1.37 -13.41
C ALA A 44 3.98 -0.83 -12.17
N ASN A 45 4.22 0.49 -12.09
CA ASN A 45 4.90 1.13 -10.97
C ASN A 45 4.14 0.97 -9.64
N LEU A 46 2.80 1.11 -9.65
CA LEU A 46 2.00 0.79 -8.46
C LEU A 46 2.07 -0.69 -8.06
N GLY A 47 2.21 -1.58 -9.04
CA GLY A 47 2.45 -2.99 -8.81
C GLY A 47 3.79 -3.24 -8.11
N LEU A 48 4.86 -2.61 -8.63
CA LEU A 48 6.19 -2.62 -8.01
C LEU A 48 6.12 -2.08 -6.58
N LEU A 49 5.58 -0.88 -6.38
CA LEU A 49 5.51 -0.28 -5.05
C LEU A 49 4.74 -1.16 -4.06
N LYS A 50 3.64 -1.79 -4.51
CA LYS A 50 2.93 -2.76 -3.67
C LYS A 50 3.83 -3.89 -3.21
N VAL A 51 4.63 -4.46 -4.11
CA VAL A 51 5.58 -5.53 -3.76
C VAL A 51 6.61 -5.03 -2.76
N LEU A 52 7.21 -3.87 -3.02
CA LEU A 52 8.21 -3.29 -2.11
C LEU A 52 7.63 -3.09 -0.71
N VAL A 53 6.49 -2.42 -0.59
CA VAL A 53 5.81 -2.22 0.70
C VAL A 53 5.42 -3.55 1.35
N ALA A 54 4.95 -4.53 0.59
CA ALA A 54 4.54 -5.83 1.11
C ALA A 54 5.72 -6.65 1.65
N LYS A 55 6.86 -6.65 0.95
CA LYS A 55 8.03 -7.50 1.26
C LYS A 55 9.05 -6.84 2.18
N SER A 56 9.01 -5.52 2.35
CA SER A 56 9.92 -4.80 3.26
C SER A 56 9.66 -5.10 4.73
N GLN A 57 10.73 -5.14 5.53
CA GLN A 57 10.66 -5.00 6.98
C GLN A 57 10.34 -3.54 7.36
N ALA A 58 9.91 -3.31 8.60
CA ALA A 58 9.46 -2.00 9.05
C ALA A 58 10.60 -0.96 9.01
N GLU A 59 11.80 -1.38 9.40
CA GLU A 59 13.01 -0.56 9.50
C GLU A 59 13.43 -0.05 8.12
N GLY A 60 13.55 -0.95 7.14
CA GLY A 60 13.86 -0.58 5.76
C GLY A 60 12.79 0.31 5.13
N LEU A 61 11.51 0.01 5.41
CA LEU A 61 10.41 0.80 4.88
C LEU A 61 10.35 2.21 5.49
N GLN A 62 10.73 2.38 6.76
CA GLN A 62 10.80 3.69 7.41
C GLN A 62 11.83 4.61 6.76
N MET A 63 12.99 4.08 6.35
CA MET A 63 14.03 4.88 5.66
C MET A 63 13.52 5.47 4.34
N HIS A 64 12.68 4.75 3.61
CA HIS A 64 12.12 5.18 2.33
C HIS A 64 10.70 5.78 2.44
N LEU A 65 10.16 5.93 3.66
CA LEU A 65 8.74 6.22 3.88
C LEU A 65 8.29 7.53 3.21
N ARG A 66 9.09 8.59 3.34
CA ARG A 66 8.84 9.88 2.69
C ARG A 66 8.73 9.73 1.18
N SER A 67 9.73 9.11 0.55
CA SER A 67 9.76 8.92 -0.91
C SER A 67 8.55 8.10 -1.39
N VAL A 68 8.20 7.03 -0.67
CA VAL A 68 7.04 6.19 -0.97
C VAL A 68 5.74 6.98 -0.91
N VAL A 69 5.55 7.79 0.14
CA VAL A 69 4.34 8.60 0.33
C VAL A 69 4.23 9.68 -0.74
N GLU A 70 5.32 10.37 -1.06
CA GLU A 70 5.37 11.35 -2.14
C GLU A 70 5.03 10.70 -3.50
N CYS A 71 5.57 9.51 -3.78
CA CYS A 71 5.25 8.77 -5.01
C CYS A 71 3.75 8.45 -5.14
N LEU A 72 3.11 8.06 -4.03
CA LEU A 72 1.69 7.73 -4.02
C LEU A 72 0.79 8.91 -4.38
N PHE A 73 1.13 10.11 -3.90
CA PHE A 73 0.31 11.30 -4.14
C PHE A 73 0.53 11.91 -5.51
N LYS A 74 1.77 11.90 -6.02
CA LYS A 74 2.02 12.29 -7.41
C LYS A 74 1.30 11.37 -8.41
N TRP A 75 1.04 10.11 -8.06
CA TRP A 75 0.16 9.23 -8.85
C TRP A 75 -1.33 9.52 -8.72
N GLN A 76 -1.77 10.17 -7.64
CA GLN A 76 -3.18 10.38 -7.36
C GLN A 76 -3.79 11.49 -8.22
N ASP A 77 -3.01 12.53 -8.54
CA ASP A 77 -3.52 13.74 -9.19
C ASP A 77 -4.06 13.50 -10.62
N ASP A 78 -3.45 12.59 -11.37
CA ASP A 78 -3.88 12.25 -12.74
C ASP A 78 -4.92 11.11 -12.82
N ALA A 79 -5.45 10.64 -11.68
CA ALA A 79 -6.00 9.29 -11.62
C ALA A 79 -7.51 9.12 -11.35
N LYS A 80 -8.10 8.18 -12.11
CA LYS A 80 -9.48 7.67 -11.93
C LYS A 80 -9.65 6.95 -10.57
N ASN A 81 -10.89 6.81 -10.10
CA ASN A 81 -11.26 6.25 -8.78
C ASN A 81 -10.57 4.92 -8.40
N HIS A 82 -10.31 4.02 -9.36
CA HIS A 82 -9.63 2.75 -9.08
C HIS A 82 -8.18 2.92 -8.60
N LEU A 83 -7.47 3.97 -9.02
CA LEU A 83 -6.13 4.25 -8.53
C LEU A 83 -6.17 4.79 -7.10
N LYS A 84 -7.11 5.70 -6.83
CA LYS A 84 -7.35 6.24 -5.49
C LYS A 84 -7.61 5.13 -4.48
N ALA A 85 -8.35 4.08 -4.87
CA ALA A 85 -8.56 2.90 -4.04
C ALA A 85 -7.25 2.12 -3.75
N LYS A 86 -6.36 1.98 -4.74
CA LYS A 86 -5.04 1.35 -4.56
C LYS A 86 -4.11 2.18 -3.68
N VAL A 87 -4.11 3.50 -3.84
CA VAL A 87 -3.34 4.42 -3.00
C VAL A 87 -3.79 4.30 -1.54
N LYS A 88 -5.11 4.31 -1.28
CA LYS A 88 -5.67 4.08 0.07
C LYS A 88 -5.23 2.74 0.66
N LEU A 89 -5.22 1.69 -0.14
CA LEU A 89 -4.77 0.36 0.29
C LEU A 89 -3.29 0.37 0.69
N LEU A 90 -2.43 1.00 -0.12
CA LEU A 90 -0.99 1.11 0.15
C LEU A 90 -0.71 1.97 1.39
N LEU A 91 -1.39 3.09 1.55
CA LEU A 91 -1.34 3.89 2.78
C LEU A 91 -1.76 3.08 4.02
N GLY A 92 -2.82 2.27 3.90
CA GLY A 92 -3.22 1.37 4.99
C GLY A 92 -2.15 0.34 5.36
N MET A 93 -1.41 -0.17 4.36
CA MET A 93 -0.27 -1.08 4.59
C MET A 93 0.89 -0.35 5.28
N LEU A 94 1.21 0.87 4.84
CA LEU A 94 2.25 1.72 5.46
C LEU A 94 1.93 2.02 6.93
N ILE A 95 0.70 2.42 7.23
CA ILE A 95 0.26 2.68 8.62
C ILE A 95 0.36 1.42 9.47
N THR A 96 0.06 0.25 8.89
CA THR A 96 0.11 -1.03 9.63
C THR A 96 1.55 -1.47 9.90
N LYS A 97 2.51 -1.13 9.02
CA LYS A 97 3.93 -1.51 9.19
C LYS A 97 4.75 -0.49 9.96
N CYS A 98 4.59 0.80 9.65
CA CYS A 98 5.43 1.87 10.19
C CYS A 98 4.76 2.65 11.32
N GLY A 99 3.47 2.42 11.58
CA GLY A 99 2.68 3.19 12.53
C GLY A 99 2.04 4.45 11.91
N LEU A 100 0.98 4.94 12.56
CA LEU A 100 0.23 6.09 12.07
C LEU A 100 1.04 7.39 12.15
N GLU A 101 1.74 7.62 13.27
CA GLU A 101 2.48 8.87 13.50
C GLU A 101 3.64 9.05 12.50
N ALA A 102 4.35 7.96 12.18
CA ALA A 102 5.42 7.99 11.18
C ALA A 102 4.89 8.36 9.78
N VAL A 103 3.75 7.78 9.37
CA VAL A 103 3.12 8.11 8.08
C VAL A 103 2.60 9.54 8.07
N LYS A 104 2.03 10.00 9.19
CA LYS A 104 1.53 11.37 9.35
C LYS A 104 2.66 12.40 9.23
N ALA A 105 3.83 12.13 9.79
CA ALA A 105 4.99 13.03 9.77
C ALA A 105 5.55 13.30 8.36
N VAL A 106 5.29 12.40 7.40
CA VAL A 106 5.76 12.55 6.00
C VAL A 106 4.64 12.86 5.01
N MET A 107 3.40 13.02 5.49
CA MET A 107 2.25 13.28 4.60
C MET A 107 2.14 14.76 4.23
N PRO A 108 1.78 15.07 2.97
CA PRO A 108 1.40 16.42 2.58
C PRO A 108 0.15 16.90 3.32
N GLU A 109 0.11 18.19 3.68
CA GLU A 109 -0.99 18.78 4.45
C GLU A 109 -2.34 18.65 3.73
N GLU A 110 -2.36 18.77 2.39
CA GLU A 110 -3.60 18.72 1.60
C GLU A 110 -4.31 17.36 1.73
N HIS A 111 -3.57 16.31 2.11
CA HIS A 111 -4.06 14.94 2.15
C HIS A 111 -4.31 14.41 3.55
N MET A 112 -4.11 15.19 4.61
CA MET A 112 -4.31 14.75 6.01
C MET A 112 -5.71 14.16 6.29
N LYS A 113 -6.75 14.68 5.62
CA LYS A 113 -8.13 14.14 5.71
C LYS A 113 -8.25 12.69 5.24
N LEU A 114 -7.33 12.20 4.43
CA LEU A 114 -7.31 10.82 3.94
C LEU A 114 -6.95 9.83 5.07
N LEU A 115 -6.06 10.21 5.98
CA LEU A 115 -5.65 9.38 7.11
C LEU A 115 -6.80 9.08 8.05
N SER A 116 -7.60 10.09 8.39
CA SER A 116 -8.76 9.93 9.27
C SER A 116 -9.80 8.99 8.64
N ASN A 117 -10.00 9.07 7.33
CA ASN A 117 -10.87 8.15 6.60
C ASN A 117 -10.33 6.71 6.61
N ILE A 118 -9.04 6.52 6.36
CA ILE A 118 -8.41 5.18 6.38
C ILE A 118 -8.51 4.57 7.78
N ARG A 119 -8.23 5.34 8.83
CA ARG A 119 -8.38 4.92 10.24
C ARG A 119 -9.82 4.48 10.54
N LYS A 120 -10.81 5.32 10.22
CA LYS A 120 -12.23 5.00 10.43
C LYS A 120 -12.66 3.74 9.67
N ILE A 121 -12.17 3.53 8.45
CA ILE A 121 -12.45 2.32 7.65
C ILE A 121 -11.84 1.09 8.32
N LYS A 122 -10.61 1.18 8.84
CA LYS A 122 -9.94 0.08 9.54
C LYS A 122 -10.69 -0.28 10.83
N GLU A 123 -11.03 0.71 11.66
CA GLU A 123 -11.80 0.53 12.90
C GLU A 123 -13.19 -0.09 12.63
N ARG A 124 -13.89 0.34 11.57
CA ARG A 124 -15.17 -0.28 11.15
C ARG A 124 -14.98 -1.73 10.72
N LYS A 125 -13.92 -2.04 9.97
CA LYS A 125 -13.62 -3.40 9.50
C LYS A 125 -13.25 -4.33 10.67
N GLU A 126 -12.54 -3.84 11.67
CA GLU A 126 -12.20 -4.58 12.88
C GLU A 126 -13.45 -4.88 13.72
N ARG A 127 -14.34 -3.90 13.92
CA ARG A 127 -15.64 -4.12 14.58
C ARG A 127 -16.50 -5.16 13.84
N ASN A 128 -16.56 -5.07 12.51
CA ASN A 128 -17.37 -6.00 11.71
C ASN A 128 -16.78 -7.42 11.67
N LYS A 129 -15.45 -7.55 11.79
CA LYS A 129 -14.78 -8.86 11.96
C LYS A 129 -15.02 -9.44 13.34
N GLY A 130 -15.02 -8.62 14.40
CA GLY A 130 -15.38 -9.04 15.75
C GLY A 130 -16.80 -9.59 15.82
N ALA A 131 -17.78 -8.85 15.29
CA ALA A 131 -19.17 -9.28 15.22
C ALA A 131 -19.35 -10.60 14.44
N LYS A 132 -18.66 -10.76 13.30
CA LYS A 132 -18.72 -12.00 12.50
C LYS A 132 -18.04 -13.19 13.18
N SER A 133 -17.02 -12.93 14.01
CA SER A 133 -16.32 -13.97 14.79
C SER A 133 -17.14 -14.47 15.99
N GLU A 134 -17.96 -13.60 16.62
CA GLU A 134 -18.93 -13.99 17.65
C GLU A 134 -20.08 -14.82 17.06
N GLU A 135 -20.57 -14.45 15.89
CA GLU A 135 -21.64 -15.19 15.20
C GLU A 135 -21.20 -16.59 14.75
N THR A 136 -19.94 -16.75 14.32
CA THR A 136 -19.42 -18.08 13.96
C THR A 136 -19.20 -18.98 15.19
N ARG A 137 -18.90 -18.40 16.36
CA ARG A 137 -18.69 -19.15 17.61
C ARG A 137 -20.00 -19.58 18.27
N SER A 138 -21.07 -18.81 18.09
CA SER A 138 -22.40 -19.13 18.65
C SER A 138 -23.17 -20.20 17.85
N HIS A 139 -22.83 -20.41 16.56
CA HIS A 139 -23.40 -21.50 15.76
C HIS A 139 -22.75 -22.87 16.01
N VAL A 140 -21.49 -22.94 16.45
CA VAL A 140 -20.82 -24.22 16.76
C VAL A 140 -21.31 -24.81 18.09
N SER A 141 -21.64 -23.99 19.09
CA SER A 141 -22.10 -24.48 20.40
C SER A 141 -23.53 -25.02 20.43
N LYS A 142 -24.32 -24.88 19.35
CA LYS A 142 -25.72 -25.36 19.27
C LYS A 142 -25.89 -26.70 18.53
N ALA A 143 -24.81 -27.29 18.01
CA ALA A 143 -24.88 -28.48 17.16
C ALA A 143 -24.37 -29.80 17.81
N THR A 144 -24.19 -29.85 19.15
CA THR A 144 -23.67 -31.06 19.83
C THR A 144 -24.55 -31.57 20.97
N THR A 145 -25.82 -31.17 21.03
CA THR A 145 -26.79 -31.77 21.96
C THR A 145 -28.09 -32.07 21.23
N SER A 146 -28.17 -33.26 20.65
CA SER A 146 -29.34 -34.15 20.54
C SER A 146 -28.91 -35.48 19.95
#